data_AF-A0A1V5ZV02-F1
#
_entry.id   AF-A0A1V5ZV02-F1
#
_cell.length_a   1.000
_cell.length_b   1.000
_cell.length_c   1.000
_cell.angle_alpha   90.00
_cell.angle_beta   90.00
_cell.angle_gamma   90.00
#
_symmetry.space_group_name_H-M   'P 1'
#
loop_
_entity.id
_entity.type
_entity.pdbx_description
1 polymer ?
#
loop_
_entity_poly.entity_id
_entity_poly.type
_entity_poly.pdbx_seq_one_letter_code
_entity_poly.pdbx_strand_id
1 'polypeptide(L)'
;MMPVDTGGVKVAQHETARIPVTPDKRREVSSAPTVEEKTVSPEKPPSDKESLLSLLARPAPSMEPLPSRDGKAASRTAFTVEEVLAAKRKSLESGAGAAAILAKWGTLDPDDVRRLLEAESLTTAQLAGMSRFLTAGEAVELLKEAVERNPEDAGVRFVLAMQLMDDPAASEETLEHLAVLKEQEPANALLYYMDAKLRFSVGDYANGLSLLESAAHLQAGNAHGVTNAQYHNAALETGGIPADLAGTVAAFYAGTDEYAAVSQLKTDLLAHGAVLEAEGNYEDALSVYKSVGEMGRQVSRGAAYTNEYLAGLDTQMDAVEAMNALAELVEIPGCLQTIQEAYDIFVQGLDLFLEYSSLLADVTRIEDHEAIRDAVGGILQTGDIAYLQNIDM
;
A
#
# COMPACT_ATOMS: atom_id res chain seq x y z
N MET A 1 -59.29 26.72 -26.15
CA MET A 1 -59.12 27.92 -26.99
C MET A 1 -57.97 28.71 -26.38
N MET A 2 -56.86 28.85 -27.12
CA MET A 2 -55.70 29.71 -26.80
C MET A 2 -56.09 31.21 -26.83
N PRO A 3 -55.23 32.21 -26.48
CA PRO A 3 -53.81 32.17 -26.11
C PRO A 3 -53.40 33.01 -24.86
N VAL A 4 -52.13 32.84 -24.47
CA VAL A 4 -51.35 33.70 -23.57
C VAL A 4 -50.87 34.94 -24.34
N ASP A 5 -50.95 36.12 -23.71
CA ASP A 5 -50.29 37.35 -24.20
C ASP A 5 -49.50 38.06 -23.09
N THR A 6 -48.44 38.69 -23.58
CA THR A 6 -47.26 39.33 -23.02
C THR A 6 -47.52 40.68 -22.34
N GLY A 7 -46.59 41.11 -21.45
CA GLY A 7 -46.56 42.51 -21.01
C GLY A 7 -45.59 42.77 -19.85
N GLY A 8 -44.42 43.34 -20.18
CA GLY A 8 -43.29 43.55 -19.28
C GLY A 8 -43.46 44.60 -18.17
N VAL A 9 -42.50 44.59 -17.23
CA VAL A 9 -42.37 45.56 -16.15
C VAL A 9 -41.06 46.34 -16.30
N LYS A 10 -41.19 47.66 -16.14
CA LYS A 10 -40.19 48.70 -16.38
C LYS A 10 -39.18 48.84 -15.23
N VAL A 11 -37.98 49.20 -15.66
CA VAL A 11 -36.79 49.67 -14.96
C VAL A 11 -37.07 50.89 -14.07
N ALA A 12 -36.45 50.94 -12.89
CA ALA A 12 -36.14 52.17 -12.17
C ALA A 12 -34.64 52.20 -11.82
N GLN A 13 -33.97 53.24 -12.33
CA GLN A 13 -32.58 53.60 -12.05
C GLN A 13 -32.47 54.28 -10.68
N HIS A 14 -31.35 54.08 -9.99
CA HIS A 14 -30.74 55.15 -9.19
C HIS A 14 -29.21 54.97 -9.13
N GLU A 15 -28.53 56.03 -9.50
CA GLU A 15 -27.07 56.13 -9.67
C GLU A 15 -26.45 56.94 -8.51
N THR A 16 -25.26 56.49 -8.11
CA THR A 16 -24.07 57.16 -7.53
C THR A 16 -24.09 57.98 -6.23
N ALA A 17 -23.20 57.57 -5.31
CA ALA A 17 -22.23 58.46 -4.67
C ALA A 17 -20.93 57.70 -4.31
N ARG A 18 -19.82 58.04 -4.98
CA ARG A 18 -18.45 57.60 -4.67
C ARG A 18 -17.79 58.62 -3.75
N ILE A 19 -17.12 58.18 -2.68
CA ILE A 19 -16.27 59.01 -1.82
C ILE A 19 -14.79 58.80 -2.21
N PRO A 20 -13.98 59.85 -2.37
CA PRO A 20 -12.59 59.74 -2.82
C PRO A 20 -11.62 59.52 -1.64
N VAL A 21 -10.59 58.68 -1.84
CA VAL A 21 -9.45 58.55 -0.92
C VAL A 21 -8.19 59.10 -1.61
N THR A 22 -7.64 60.16 -1.02
CA THR A 22 -6.35 60.79 -1.37
C THR A 22 -5.16 59.98 -0.86
N PRO A 23 -4.02 59.95 -1.58
CA PRO A 23 -2.78 59.36 -1.10
C PRO A 23 -1.86 60.40 -0.44
N ASP A 24 -0.94 59.88 0.37
CA ASP A 24 0.37 60.43 0.77
C ASP A 24 0.51 61.00 2.21
N LYS A 25 1.25 60.28 3.07
CA LYS A 25 2.52 60.75 3.64
C LYS A 25 3.20 59.74 4.57
N ARG A 26 4.45 59.46 4.22
CA ARG A 26 5.57 58.89 4.98
C ARG A 26 5.67 59.42 6.42
N ARG A 27 5.81 58.52 7.41
CA ARG A 27 6.49 58.80 8.69
C ARG A 27 7.20 57.55 9.21
N GLU A 28 8.47 57.73 9.52
CA GLU A 28 9.44 56.78 10.04
C GLU A 28 9.22 56.44 11.53
N VAL A 29 9.49 55.17 11.83
CA VAL A 29 10.14 54.58 13.03
C VAL A 29 9.56 54.88 14.42
N SER A 30 9.10 53.82 15.09
CA SER A 30 9.43 53.55 16.49
C SER A 30 9.43 52.05 16.75
N SER A 31 10.61 51.53 17.04
CA SER A 31 10.93 50.16 17.44
C SER A 31 10.56 49.87 18.90
N ALA A 32 10.05 48.66 19.16
CA ALA A 32 10.23 47.83 20.38
C ALA A 32 9.25 46.63 20.37
N PRO A 33 9.53 45.52 21.08
CA PRO A 33 10.80 44.82 21.27
C PRO A 33 10.76 43.41 20.62
N THR A 34 11.94 42.91 20.27
CA THR A 34 12.17 41.52 19.85
C THR A 34 11.80 40.59 21.01
N VAL A 35 10.68 39.89 20.89
CA VAL A 35 10.47 38.66 21.64
C VAL A 35 11.27 37.60 20.89
N GLU A 36 12.33 37.09 21.52
CA GLU A 36 12.96 35.86 21.08
C GLU A 36 11.89 34.76 21.10
N GLU A 37 11.27 34.51 19.95
CA GLU A 37 10.68 33.21 19.66
C GLU A 37 11.82 32.20 19.76
N LYS A 38 11.95 31.59 20.94
CA LYS A 38 12.55 30.28 21.05
C LYS A 38 11.70 29.36 20.18
N THR A 39 12.12 29.18 18.94
CA THR A 39 11.86 27.98 18.17
C THR A 39 12.37 26.81 19.02
N VAL A 40 11.46 26.21 19.79
CA VAL A 40 11.70 24.89 20.36
C VAL A 40 11.48 23.93 19.22
N SER A 41 12.51 23.76 18.38
CA SER A 41 12.60 22.58 17.53
C SER A 41 12.79 21.39 18.48
N PRO A 42 11.90 20.40 18.50
CA PRO A 42 12.24 19.13 19.10
C PRO A 42 13.12 18.38 18.09
N GLU A 43 14.39 18.79 17.95
CA GLU A 43 15.41 17.89 17.38
C GLU A 43 15.68 16.81 18.43
N LYS A 44 14.77 15.85 18.55
CA LYS A 44 15.11 14.56 19.11
C LYS A 44 15.83 13.82 17.97
N PRO A 45 17.12 13.49 18.10
CA PRO A 45 17.81 12.71 17.08
C PRO A 45 17.03 11.40 16.87
N PRO A 46 16.92 10.89 15.63
CA PRO A 46 16.22 9.64 15.38
C PRO A 46 16.78 8.56 16.28
N SER A 47 15.91 7.72 16.83
CA SER A 47 16.37 6.60 17.64
C SER A 47 17.29 5.71 16.80
N ASP A 48 18.23 5.00 17.43
CA ASP A 48 19.12 4.06 16.72
C ASP A 48 18.33 3.07 15.85
N LYS A 49 17.10 2.72 16.27
CA LYS A 49 16.20 1.80 15.56
C LYS A 49 15.55 2.44 14.32
N GLU A 50 15.14 3.70 14.37
CA GLU A 50 14.65 4.42 13.17
C GLU A 50 15.73 4.54 12.11
N SER A 51 16.95 4.80 12.56
CA SER A 51 18.12 4.82 11.68
C SER A 51 18.31 3.47 10.99
N LEU A 52 18.03 2.35 11.67
CA LEU A 52 18.03 1.02 11.05
C LEU A 52 16.90 0.86 10.03
N LEU A 53 15.67 1.30 10.33
CA LEU A 53 14.54 1.25 9.41
C LEU A 53 14.83 2.05 8.12
N SER A 54 15.42 3.24 8.23
CA SER A 54 15.78 4.07 7.07
C SER A 54 16.86 3.45 6.18
N LEU A 55 17.66 2.51 6.71
CA LEU A 55 18.69 1.80 5.96
C LEU A 55 18.16 0.58 5.20
N LEU A 56 16.95 0.11 5.51
CA LEU A 56 16.34 -1.02 4.82
C LEU A 56 15.87 -0.61 3.43
N ALA A 57 16.16 -1.45 2.45
CA ALA A 57 15.60 -1.25 1.12
C ALA A 57 14.13 -1.61 1.10
N ARG A 58 13.33 -0.73 0.51
CA ARG A 58 11.91 -0.98 0.34
C ARG A 58 11.68 -2.02 -0.76
N PRO A 59 10.80 -3.01 -0.52
CA PRO A 59 10.38 -3.93 -1.57
C PRO A 59 9.80 -3.15 -2.74
N ALA A 60 10.19 -3.51 -3.96
CA ALA A 60 9.65 -2.92 -5.17
C ALA A 60 9.36 -4.05 -6.16
N PRO A 61 8.16 -4.11 -6.74
CA PRO A 61 7.88 -5.04 -7.82
C PRO A 61 8.77 -4.75 -9.01
N SER A 62 9.16 -5.79 -9.75
CA SER A 62 10.00 -5.62 -10.94
C SER A 62 9.21 -4.91 -12.04
N MET A 63 9.57 -3.67 -12.34
CA MET A 63 8.98 -2.88 -13.43
C MET A 63 9.72 -3.05 -14.77
N GLU A 64 10.90 -3.70 -14.76
CA GLU A 64 11.69 -3.88 -15.98
C GLU A 64 11.31 -5.21 -16.67
N PRO A 65 10.80 -5.17 -17.92
CA PRO A 65 10.66 -6.37 -18.72
C PRO A 65 12.06 -6.96 -18.96
N LEU A 66 12.18 -8.28 -18.81
CA LEU A 66 13.37 -8.99 -19.22
C LEU A 66 13.63 -8.71 -20.71
N PRO A 67 14.90 -8.56 -21.14
CA PRO A 67 15.20 -8.39 -22.55
C PRO A 67 14.62 -9.58 -23.34
N SER A 68 13.77 -9.27 -24.32
CA SER A 68 13.07 -10.24 -25.16
C SER A 68 14.05 -11.29 -25.69
N ARG A 69 13.82 -12.57 -25.36
CA ARG A 69 14.64 -13.67 -25.88
C ARG A 69 14.16 -14.01 -27.28
N ASP A 70 14.98 -13.69 -28.27
CA ASP A 70 14.80 -14.12 -29.66
C ASP A 70 14.69 -15.66 -29.77
N GLY A 71 13.46 -16.16 -29.92
CA GLY A 71 13.08 -17.30 -30.76
C GLY A 71 13.70 -18.68 -30.51
N LYS A 72 14.53 -18.89 -29.49
CA LYS A 72 15.04 -20.22 -29.11
C LYS A 72 14.82 -20.44 -27.63
N ALA A 73 14.07 -21.51 -27.33
CA ALA A 73 13.90 -22.09 -26.00
C ALA A 73 15.26 -22.44 -25.38
N ALA A 74 15.93 -21.44 -24.82
CA ALA A 74 17.12 -21.61 -24.02
C ALA A 74 16.67 -21.97 -22.60
N SER A 75 17.27 -23.04 -22.05
CA SER A 75 17.11 -23.57 -20.69
C SER A 75 16.53 -22.55 -19.70
N ARG A 76 15.36 -22.85 -19.14
CA ARG A 76 14.53 -21.96 -18.32
C ARG A 76 15.09 -21.61 -16.95
N THR A 77 16.19 -22.22 -16.51
CA THR A 77 16.80 -21.91 -15.20
C THR A 77 18.26 -21.51 -15.34
N ALA A 78 18.51 -20.21 -15.14
CA ALA A 78 19.85 -19.64 -15.04
C ALA A 78 20.28 -19.42 -13.58
N PHE A 79 19.54 -19.99 -12.61
CA PHE A 79 19.76 -19.81 -11.19
C PHE A 79 19.29 -21.04 -10.38
N THR A 80 19.72 -21.10 -9.11
CA THR A 80 19.56 -22.22 -8.16
C THR A 80 18.90 -21.78 -6.86
N VAL A 81 18.43 -22.74 -6.04
CA VAL A 81 17.82 -22.45 -4.73
C VAL A 81 18.84 -21.75 -3.82
N GLU A 82 20.09 -22.17 -3.84
CA GLU A 82 21.18 -21.59 -3.06
C GLU A 82 21.45 -20.13 -3.44
N GLU A 83 21.34 -19.79 -4.72
CA GLU A 83 21.44 -18.40 -5.20
C GLU A 83 20.25 -17.54 -4.73
N VAL A 84 19.03 -18.11 -4.69
CA VAL A 84 17.85 -17.43 -4.13
C VAL A 84 18.03 -17.17 -2.63
N LEU A 85 18.47 -18.17 -1.86
CA LEU A 85 18.75 -18.03 -0.43
C LEU A 85 19.83 -16.98 -0.17
N ALA A 86 20.91 -16.99 -0.95
CA ALA A 86 21.98 -16.00 -0.85
C ALA A 86 21.50 -14.59 -1.19
N ALA A 87 20.64 -14.43 -2.21
CA ALA A 87 20.06 -13.14 -2.56
C ALA A 87 19.12 -12.63 -1.46
N LYS A 88 18.26 -13.48 -0.88
CA LYS A 88 17.39 -13.11 0.24
C LYS A 88 18.18 -12.69 1.47
N ARG A 89 19.21 -13.46 1.84
CA ARG A 89 20.10 -13.09 2.95
C ARG A 89 20.73 -11.72 2.73
N LYS A 90 21.26 -11.50 1.53
CA LYS A 90 21.89 -10.22 1.18
C LYS A 90 20.87 -9.06 1.15
N SER A 91 19.62 -9.30 0.78
CA SER A 91 18.57 -8.28 0.81
C SER A 91 18.20 -7.87 2.24
N LEU A 92 18.23 -8.83 3.18
CA LEU A 92 18.01 -8.55 4.60
C LEU A 92 19.20 -7.80 5.23
N GLU A 93 20.43 -8.04 4.77
CA GLU A 93 21.66 -7.49 5.37
C GLU A 93 22.14 -6.14 4.79
N SER A 94 21.99 -5.90 3.47
CA SER A 94 22.79 -4.85 2.78
C SER A 94 22.07 -3.98 1.74
N GLY A 95 20.76 -4.14 1.56
CA GLY A 95 19.90 -3.21 0.82
C GLY A 95 19.96 -3.22 -0.72
N ALA A 96 18.77 -3.10 -1.32
CA ALA A 96 18.34 -2.82 -2.70
C ALA A 96 18.83 -3.75 -3.82
N GLY A 97 20.14 -3.92 -4.00
CA GLY A 97 20.68 -4.66 -5.14
C GLY A 97 20.32 -6.15 -5.16
N ALA A 98 20.22 -6.78 -3.98
CA ALA A 98 19.84 -8.18 -3.86
C ALA A 98 18.32 -8.41 -3.95
N ALA A 99 17.51 -7.45 -3.51
CA ALA A 99 16.06 -7.48 -3.68
C ALA A 99 15.67 -7.41 -5.16
N ALA A 100 16.37 -6.59 -5.95
CA ALA A 100 16.17 -6.52 -7.40
C ALA A 100 16.47 -7.84 -8.12
N ILE A 101 17.45 -8.62 -7.65
CA ILE A 101 17.76 -9.94 -8.21
C ILE A 101 16.62 -10.92 -7.93
N LEU A 102 16.10 -10.95 -6.70
CA LEU A 102 14.93 -11.77 -6.35
C LEU A 102 13.71 -11.40 -7.19
N ALA A 103 13.43 -10.10 -7.33
CA ALA A 103 12.34 -9.62 -8.16
C ALA A 103 12.49 -10.08 -9.63
N LYS A 104 13.70 -10.04 -10.16
CA LYS A 104 14.02 -10.53 -11.51
C LYS A 104 13.83 -12.05 -11.67
N TRP A 105 14.15 -12.84 -10.65
CA TRP A 105 13.90 -14.29 -10.69
C TRP A 105 12.42 -14.64 -10.49
N GLY A 106 11.66 -13.76 -9.87
CA GLY A 106 10.21 -13.85 -9.70
C GLY A 106 9.40 -13.38 -10.91
N THR A 107 10.01 -13.06 -12.06
CA THR A 107 9.28 -12.58 -13.24
C THR A 107 9.24 -13.59 -14.38
N LEU A 108 8.14 -13.57 -15.12
CA LEU A 108 8.01 -14.22 -16.42
C LEU A 108 8.03 -13.18 -17.54
N ASP A 109 8.47 -13.59 -18.72
CA ASP A 109 8.38 -12.77 -19.93
C ASP A 109 6.89 -12.62 -20.34
N PRO A 110 6.37 -11.40 -20.54
CA PRO A 110 4.97 -11.18 -20.91
C PRO A 110 4.54 -11.93 -22.19
N ASP A 111 5.44 -12.10 -23.17
CA ASP A 111 5.14 -12.82 -24.41
C ASP A 111 5.15 -14.34 -24.22
N ASP A 112 5.89 -14.86 -23.24
CA ASP A 112 5.74 -16.25 -22.79
C ASP A 112 4.39 -16.45 -22.10
N VAL A 113 3.98 -15.50 -21.26
CA VAL A 113 2.68 -15.55 -20.55
C VAL A 113 1.53 -15.55 -21.55
N ARG A 114 1.50 -14.62 -22.51
CA ARG A 114 0.46 -14.60 -23.57
C ARG A 114 0.37 -15.92 -24.33
N ARG A 115 1.51 -16.53 -24.68
CA ARG A 115 1.54 -17.83 -25.35
C ARG A 115 0.99 -18.97 -24.47
N LEU A 116 1.25 -18.94 -23.17
CA LEU A 116 0.70 -19.92 -22.23
C LEU A 116 -0.82 -19.78 -22.09
N LEU A 117 -1.34 -18.54 -22.04
CA LEU A 117 -2.78 -18.26 -22.01
C LEU A 117 -3.51 -18.83 -23.24
N GLU A 118 -2.88 -18.82 -24.41
CA GLU A 118 -3.47 -19.37 -25.65
C GLU A 118 -3.42 -20.89 -25.75
N ALA A 119 -2.43 -21.52 -25.10
CA ALA A 119 -2.10 -22.94 -25.31
C ALA A 119 -2.71 -23.88 -24.27
N GLU A 120 -3.01 -23.40 -23.07
CA GLU A 120 -3.35 -24.23 -21.91
C GLU A 120 -4.68 -23.84 -21.26
N SER A 121 -5.42 -24.84 -20.76
CA SER A 121 -6.53 -24.60 -19.84
C SER A 121 -5.97 -24.34 -18.45
N LEU A 122 -5.75 -23.07 -18.14
CA LEU A 122 -5.21 -22.64 -16.85
C LEU A 122 -6.26 -22.66 -15.74
N THR A 123 -5.80 -22.93 -14.51
CA THR A 123 -6.60 -22.81 -13.28
C THR A 123 -6.74 -21.34 -12.86
N THR A 124 -7.71 -21.04 -11.99
CA THR A 124 -7.90 -19.68 -11.45
C THR A 124 -6.63 -19.12 -10.80
N ALA A 125 -5.91 -19.94 -10.01
CA ALA A 125 -4.67 -19.52 -9.37
C ALA A 125 -3.57 -19.17 -10.38
N GLN A 126 -3.47 -19.92 -11.48
CA GLN A 126 -2.53 -19.65 -12.56
C GLN A 126 -2.89 -18.36 -13.32
N LEU A 127 -4.18 -18.14 -13.61
CA LEU A 127 -4.65 -16.89 -14.23
C LEU A 127 -4.32 -15.68 -13.35
N ALA A 128 -4.70 -15.75 -12.06
CA ALA A 128 -4.41 -14.69 -11.10
C ALA A 128 -2.91 -14.41 -10.99
N GLY A 129 -2.09 -15.46 -10.88
CA GLY A 129 -0.64 -15.31 -10.80
C GLY A 129 0.01 -14.78 -12.07
N MET A 130 -0.50 -15.15 -13.25
CA MET A 130 0.01 -14.67 -14.54
C MET A 130 -0.34 -13.20 -14.81
N SER A 131 -1.46 -12.71 -14.27
CA SER A 131 -1.92 -11.33 -14.48
C SER A 131 -0.85 -10.29 -14.15
N ARG A 132 -0.02 -10.56 -13.13
CA ARG A 132 1.04 -9.67 -12.66
C ARG A 132 2.17 -9.41 -13.65
N PHE A 133 2.30 -10.24 -14.68
CA PHE A 133 3.33 -10.10 -15.71
C PHE A 133 2.83 -9.40 -16.97
N LEU A 134 1.56 -8.97 -16.97
CA LEU A 134 0.93 -8.35 -18.12
C LEU A 134 0.74 -6.85 -17.91
N THR A 135 0.28 -6.16 -18.95
CA THR A 135 -0.12 -4.75 -18.81
C THR A 135 -1.36 -4.64 -17.92
N ALA A 136 -1.60 -3.46 -17.32
CA ALA A 136 -2.75 -3.24 -16.44
C ALA A 136 -4.09 -3.66 -17.08
N GLY A 137 -4.32 -3.32 -18.35
CA GLY A 137 -5.54 -3.70 -19.07
C GLY A 137 -5.67 -5.22 -19.26
N GLU A 138 -4.59 -5.90 -19.66
CA GLU A 138 -4.58 -7.36 -19.80
C GLU A 138 -4.75 -8.07 -18.45
N ALA A 139 -4.11 -7.54 -17.40
CA ALA A 139 -4.22 -8.06 -16.04
C ALA A 139 -5.65 -7.98 -15.53
N VAL A 140 -6.33 -6.85 -15.73
CA VAL A 140 -7.74 -6.66 -15.34
C VAL A 140 -8.65 -7.66 -16.04
N GLU A 141 -8.53 -7.83 -17.36
CA GLU A 141 -9.36 -8.80 -18.09
C GLU A 141 -9.14 -10.24 -17.58
N LEU A 142 -7.88 -10.60 -17.33
CA LEU A 142 -7.54 -11.93 -16.82
C LEU A 142 -8.06 -12.17 -15.39
N LEU A 143 -8.00 -11.13 -14.54
CA LEU A 143 -8.52 -11.19 -13.17
C LEU A 143 -10.05 -11.23 -13.15
N LYS A 144 -10.74 -10.53 -14.05
CA LYS A 144 -12.21 -10.65 -14.22
C LYS A 144 -12.59 -12.08 -14.58
N GLU A 145 -11.91 -12.69 -15.54
CA GLU A 145 -12.12 -14.09 -15.89
C GLU A 145 -11.86 -15.03 -14.70
N ALA A 146 -10.79 -14.78 -13.94
CA ALA A 146 -10.48 -15.57 -12.75
C ALA A 146 -11.57 -15.47 -11.68
N VAL A 147 -12.12 -14.27 -11.44
CA VAL A 147 -13.26 -14.04 -10.52
C VAL A 147 -14.53 -14.71 -11.04
N GLU A 148 -14.82 -14.67 -12.34
CA GLU A 148 -15.98 -15.36 -12.92
C GLU A 148 -15.90 -16.88 -12.73
N ARG A 149 -14.70 -17.46 -12.89
CA ARG A 149 -14.45 -18.90 -12.71
C ARG A 149 -14.52 -19.34 -11.24
N ASN A 150 -14.14 -18.48 -10.30
CA ASN A 150 -14.21 -18.75 -8.87
C ASN A 150 -14.63 -17.51 -8.06
N PRO A 151 -15.94 -17.20 -7.98
CA PRO A 151 -16.43 -15.98 -7.34
C PRO A 151 -16.16 -15.88 -5.84
N GLU A 152 -15.94 -17.01 -5.17
CA GLU A 152 -15.67 -17.10 -3.74
C GLU A 152 -14.19 -16.87 -3.39
N ASP A 153 -13.32 -16.73 -4.39
CA ASP A 153 -11.91 -16.45 -4.16
C ASP A 153 -11.71 -14.96 -3.83
N ALA A 154 -11.75 -14.65 -2.53
CA ALA A 154 -11.51 -13.31 -2.01
C ALA A 154 -10.14 -12.75 -2.42
N GLY A 155 -9.12 -13.59 -2.56
CA GLY A 155 -7.77 -13.16 -2.95
C GLY A 155 -7.72 -12.59 -4.36
N VAL A 156 -8.26 -13.31 -5.36
CA VAL A 156 -8.34 -12.79 -6.74
C VAL A 156 -9.20 -11.54 -6.80
N ARG A 157 -10.36 -11.53 -6.11
CA ARG A 157 -11.26 -10.38 -6.09
C ARG A 157 -10.60 -9.15 -5.47
N PHE A 158 -9.79 -9.32 -4.43
CA PHE A 158 -9.00 -8.26 -3.81
C PHE A 158 -7.97 -7.69 -4.80
N VAL A 159 -7.21 -8.55 -5.48
CA VAL A 159 -6.22 -8.11 -6.49
C VAL A 159 -6.92 -7.38 -7.65
N LEU A 160 -8.08 -7.85 -8.11
CA LEU A 160 -8.87 -7.14 -9.13
C LEU A 160 -9.29 -5.75 -8.65
N ALA A 161 -9.86 -5.66 -7.44
CA ALA A 161 -10.27 -4.37 -6.87
C ALA A 161 -9.08 -3.40 -6.77
N MET A 162 -7.90 -3.88 -6.36
CA MET A 162 -6.67 -3.08 -6.32
C MET A 162 -6.28 -2.54 -7.70
N GLN A 163 -6.34 -3.35 -8.76
CA GLN A 163 -5.98 -2.93 -10.12
C GLN A 163 -6.95 -1.89 -10.70
N LEU A 164 -8.23 -1.96 -10.33
CA LEU A 164 -9.26 -1.02 -10.80
C LEU A 164 -9.28 0.31 -10.03
N MET A 165 -8.74 0.32 -8.81
CA MET A 165 -8.91 1.43 -7.85
C MET A 165 -8.31 2.77 -8.29
N ASP A 166 -7.34 2.75 -9.22
CA ASP A 166 -6.70 3.96 -9.75
C ASP A 166 -7.34 4.45 -11.06
N ASP A 167 -8.32 3.72 -11.63
CA ASP A 167 -9.07 4.14 -12.80
C ASP A 167 -10.40 4.79 -12.37
N PRO A 168 -10.58 6.11 -12.54
CA PRO A 168 -11.83 6.78 -12.22
C PRO A 168 -13.04 6.17 -12.96
N ALA A 169 -12.85 5.66 -14.18
CA ALA A 169 -13.91 5.04 -14.96
C ALA A 169 -14.37 3.70 -14.39
N ALA A 170 -13.54 3.03 -13.59
CA ALA A 170 -13.83 1.76 -12.94
C ALA A 170 -14.30 1.90 -11.47
N SER A 171 -14.55 3.12 -10.99
CA SER A 171 -14.90 3.36 -9.57
C SER A 171 -16.15 2.59 -9.12
N GLU A 172 -17.21 2.56 -9.94
CA GLU A 172 -18.45 1.84 -9.62
C GLU A 172 -18.22 0.33 -9.56
N GLU A 173 -17.54 -0.23 -10.56
CA GLU A 173 -17.16 -1.65 -10.58
C GLU A 173 -16.28 -2.02 -9.38
N THR A 174 -15.32 -1.17 -9.03
CA THR A 174 -14.46 -1.39 -7.86
C THR A 174 -15.27 -1.45 -6.56
N LEU A 175 -16.25 -0.55 -6.40
CA LEU A 175 -17.15 -0.54 -5.24
C LEU A 175 -18.01 -1.81 -5.16
N GLU A 176 -18.45 -2.37 -6.28
CA GLU A 176 -19.18 -3.64 -6.31
C GLU A 176 -18.30 -4.80 -5.81
N HIS A 177 -17.04 -4.87 -6.26
CA HIS A 177 -16.09 -5.87 -5.77
C HIS A 177 -15.80 -5.70 -4.27
N LEU A 178 -15.61 -4.46 -3.80
CA LEU A 178 -15.39 -4.16 -2.38
C LEU A 178 -16.60 -4.52 -1.52
N ALA A 179 -17.83 -4.33 -2.01
CA ALA A 179 -19.04 -4.71 -1.29
C ALA A 179 -19.07 -6.23 -1.04
N VAL A 180 -18.79 -7.03 -2.07
CA VAL A 180 -18.72 -8.49 -1.94
C VAL A 180 -17.61 -8.91 -0.98
N LEU A 181 -16.43 -8.28 -1.08
CA LEU A 181 -15.32 -8.56 -0.16
C LEU A 181 -15.68 -8.25 1.30
N LYS A 182 -16.39 -7.14 1.57
CA LYS A 182 -16.82 -6.79 2.94
C LYS A 182 -17.88 -7.75 3.48
N GLU A 183 -18.69 -8.36 2.62
CA GLU A 183 -19.62 -9.42 3.03
C GLU A 183 -18.88 -10.72 3.37
N GLN A 184 -17.85 -11.08 2.59
CA GLN A 184 -17.02 -12.27 2.82
C GLN A 184 -16.08 -12.10 4.02
N GLU A 185 -15.51 -10.91 4.20
CA GLU A 185 -14.47 -10.60 5.16
C GLU A 185 -14.79 -9.32 5.98
N PRO A 186 -15.88 -9.28 6.74
CA PRO A 186 -16.33 -8.06 7.43
C PRO A 186 -15.34 -7.55 8.49
N ALA A 187 -14.39 -8.39 8.91
CA ALA A 187 -13.35 -8.03 9.87
C ALA A 187 -12.09 -7.43 9.21
N ASN A 188 -11.98 -7.45 7.88
CA ASN A 188 -10.81 -6.95 7.17
C ASN A 188 -10.87 -5.42 7.03
N ALA A 189 -10.09 -4.73 7.86
CA ALA A 189 -10.09 -3.27 7.91
C ALA A 189 -9.63 -2.63 6.59
N LEU A 190 -8.74 -3.29 5.85
CA LEU A 190 -8.13 -2.74 4.63
C LEU A 190 -9.20 -2.41 3.56
N LEU A 191 -10.27 -3.20 3.50
CA LEU A 191 -11.40 -2.98 2.58
C LEU A 191 -12.15 -1.66 2.85
N TYR A 192 -12.17 -1.20 4.10
CA TYR A 192 -12.82 0.04 4.49
C TYR A 192 -11.98 1.25 4.08
N TYR A 193 -10.64 1.16 4.19
CA TYR A 193 -9.72 2.18 3.71
C TYR A 193 -9.74 2.31 2.18
N MET A 194 -9.83 1.19 1.46
CA MET A 194 -9.98 1.19 -0.01
C MET A 194 -11.28 1.89 -0.45
N ASP A 195 -12.40 1.59 0.20
CA ASP A 195 -13.67 2.28 -0.08
C ASP A 195 -13.58 3.77 0.29
N ALA A 196 -12.96 4.11 1.43
CA ALA A 196 -12.76 5.50 1.83
C ALA A 196 -11.98 6.30 0.78
N LYS A 197 -10.91 5.74 0.22
CA LYS A 197 -10.16 6.33 -0.91
C LYS A 197 -11.09 6.63 -2.09
N LEU A 198 -11.93 5.68 -2.50
CA LEU A 198 -12.87 5.88 -3.61
C LEU A 198 -13.93 6.94 -3.30
N ARG A 199 -14.39 7.04 -2.05
CA ARG A 199 -15.29 8.14 -1.64
C ARG A 199 -14.59 9.49 -1.72
N PHE A 200 -13.35 9.58 -1.27
CA PHE A 200 -12.58 10.81 -1.37
C PHE A 200 -12.31 11.23 -2.81
N SER A 201 -12.02 10.28 -3.71
CA SER A 201 -11.72 10.59 -5.12
C SER A 201 -12.92 11.21 -5.87
N VAL A 202 -14.15 10.91 -5.45
CA VAL A 202 -15.38 11.52 -6.00
C VAL A 202 -15.91 12.70 -5.17
N GLY A 203 -15.15 13.15 -4.16
CA GLY A 203 -15.49 14.29 -3.31
C GLY A 203 -16.50 13.99 -2.20
N ASP A 204 -16.83 12.72 -1.96
CA ASP A 204 -17.72 12.28 -0.89
C ASP A 204 -16.96 12.11 0.44
N TYR A 205 -16.39 13.21 0.93
CA TYR A 205 -15.57 13.23 2.14
C TYR A 205 -16.32 12.78 3.40
N ALA A 206 -17.62 13.08 3.50
CA ALA A 206 -18.42 12.68 4.66
C ALA A 206 -18.51 11.16 4.80
N ASN A 207 -18.81 10.44 3.71
CA ASN A 207 -18.84 8.98 3.75
C ASN A 207 -17.43 8.38 3.83
N GLY A 208 -16.44 9.01 3.21
CA GLY A 208 -15.03 8.61 3.36
C GLY A 208 -14.56 8.63 4.81
N LEU A 209 -14.79 9.73 5.54
CA LEU A 209 -14.43 9.86 6.96
C LEU A 209 -15.19 8.85 7.84
N SER A 210 -16.47 8.60 7.56
CA SER A 210 -17.27 7.57 8.26
C SER A 210 -16.72 6.15 8.06
N LEU A 211 -16.21 5.85 6.86
CA LEU A 211 -15.55 4.58 6.57
C LEU A 211 -14.22 4.44 7.33
N LEU A 212 -13.44 5.53 7.43
CA LEU A 212 -12.22 5.54 8.24
C LEU A 212 -12.51 5.29 9.73
N GLU A 213 -13.55 5.94 10.28
CA GLU A 213 -14.01 5.71 11.66
C GLU A 213 -14.46 4.26 11.86
N SER A 214 -15.21 3.71 10.91
CA SER A 214 -15.63 2.30 10.94
C SER A 214 -14.42 1.35 10.93
N ALA A 215 -13.42 1.65 10.09
CA ALA A 215 -12.20 0.86 10.00
C ALA A 215 -11.41 0.86 11.32
N ALA A 216 -11.38 1.99 12.04
CA ALA A 216 -10.64 2.11 13.30
C ALA A 216 -11.15 1.18 14.43
N HIS A 217 -12.38 0.66 14.30
CA HIS A 217 -12.95 -0.31 15.23
C HIS A 217 -12.59 -1.77 14.91
N LEU A 218 -11.94 -2.02 13.78
CA LEU A 218 -11.49 -3.34 13.36
C LEU A 218 -10.07 -3.62 13.89
N GLN A 219 -9.70 -4.90 13.93
CA GLN A 219 -8.46 -5.32 14.59
C GLN A 219 -7.27 -5.42 13.63
N ALA A 220 -7.51 -5.82 12.39
CA ALA A 220 -6.48 -6.17 11.42
C ALA A 220 -6.91 -5.86 9.99
N GLY A 221 -5.94 -5.54 9.14
CA GLY A 221 -6.10 -5.41 7.69
C GLY A 221 -5.31 -6.53 7.00
N ASN A 222 -5.97 -7.29 6.15
CA ASN A 222 -5.38 -8.40 5.40
C ASN A 222 -5.26 -8.02 3.92
N ALA A 223 -4.05 -8.06 3.38
CA ALA A 223 -3.73 -7.77 1.98
C ALA A 223 -3.66 -9.03 1.09
N HIS A 224 -4.02 -10.20 1.63
CA HIS A 224 -4.08 -11.49 0.92
C HIS A 224 -2.74 -12.05 0.44
N GLY A 225 -1.62 -11.71 1.09
CA GLY A 225 -0.30 -12.10 0.60
C GLY A 225 -0.02 -13.60 0.56
N VAL A 226 -0.63 -14.42 1.44
CA VAL A 226 -0.48 -15.89 1.37
C VAL A 226 -1.04 -16.42 0.06
N THR A 227 -2.29 -16.04 -0.23
CA THR A 227 -2.97 -16.43 -1.45
C THR A 227 -2.23 -15.90 -2.69
N ASN A 228 -1.76 -14.65 -2.63
CA ASN A 228 -1.01 -14.04 -3.71
C ASN A 228 0.35 -14.71 -3.97
N ALA A 229 1.05 -15.15 -2.92
CA ALA A 229 2.28 -15.94 -3.04
C ALA A 229 2.02 -17.32 -3.67
N GLN A 230 0.88 -17.94 -3.35
CA GLN A 230 0.47 -19.21 -3.96
C GLN A 230 0.14 -19.05 -5.45
N TYR A 231 -0.54 -17.96 -5.83
CA TYR A 231 -0.74 -17.61 -7.23
C TYR A 231 0.59 -17.38 -7.96
N HIS A 232 1.53 -16.69 -7.31
CA HIS A 232 2.87 -16.49 -7.86
C HIS A 232 3.57 -17.80 -8.15
N ASN A 233 3.59 -18.71 -7.16
CA ASN A 233 4.20 -20.02 -7.31
C ASN A 233 3.56 -20.78 -8.49
N ALA A 234 2.22 -20.82 -8.54
CA ALA A 234 1.49 -21.49 -9.61
C ALA A 234 1.84 -20.93 -11.00
N ALA A 235 1.97 -19.61 -11.13
CA ALA A 235 2.35 -18.98 -12.39
C ALA A 235 3.80 -19.31 -12.78
N LEU A 236 4.76 -19.27 -11.85
CA LEU A 236 6.16 -19.61 -12.11
C LEU A 236 6.32 -21.08 -12.54
N GLU A 237 5.61 -22.00 -11.88
CA GLU A 237 5.57 -23.42 -12.26
C GLU A 237 5.02 -23.63 -13.67
N THR A 238 3.90 -22.98 -14.02
CA THR A 238 3.36 -23.01 -15.39
C THR A 238 4.32 -22.37 -16.40
N GLY A 239 5.03 -21.32 -15.97
CA GLY A 239 6.15 -20.71 -16.69
C GLY A 239 7.34 -21.66 -16.91
N GLY A 240 7.30 -22.88 -16.38
CA GLY A 240 8.31 -23.92 -16.55
C GLY A 240 9.51 -23.79 -15.61
N ILE A 241 9.38 -23.02 -14.52
CA ILE A 241 10.36 -23.01 -13.44
C ILE A 241 10.12 -24.27 -12.58
N PRO A 242 11.16 -25.04 -12.21
CA PRO A 242 11.02 -26.19 -11.33
C PRO A 242 10.31 -25.84 -10.01
N ALA A 243 9.44 -26.73 -9.52
CA ALA A 243 8.55 -26.45 -8.38
C ALA A 243 9.29 -26.05 -7.09
N ASP A 244 10.44 -26.66 -6.80
CA ASP A 244 11.28 -26.28 -5.66
C ASP A 244 11.81 -24.84 -5.77
N LEU A 245 12.27 -24.46 -6.97
CA LEU A 245 12.77 -23.13 -7.25
C LEU A 245 11.65 -22.08 -7.29
N ALA A 246 10.53 -22.40 -7.95
CA ALA A 246 9.34 -21.56 -8.01
C ALA A 246 8.81 -21.26 -6.61
N GLY A 247 8.70 -22.30 -5.77
CA GLY A 247 8.23 -22.15 -4.40
C GLY A 247 9.18 -21.30 -3.57
N THR A 248 10.49 -21.51 -3.70
CA THR A 248 11.51 -20.73 -2.98
C THR A 248 11.46 -19.25 -3.37
N VAL A 249 11.36 -18.95 -4.67
CA VAL A 249 11.26 -17.56 -5.16
C VAL A 249 9.97 -16.92 -4.69
N ALA A 250 8.82 -17.59 -4.85
CA ALA A 250 7.52 -17.07 -4.44
C ALA A 250 7.49 -16.80 -2.92
N ALA A 251 8.01 -17.72 -2.10
CA ALA A 251 8.06 -17.55 -0.65
C ALA A 251 8.87 -16.33 -0.21
N PHE A 252 10.03 -16.09 -0.83
CA PHE A 252 10.91 -14.99 -0.42
C PHE A 252 10.62 -13.65 -1.10
N TYR A 253 9.84 -13.66 -2.19
CA TYR A 253 9.28 -12.47 -2.84
C TYR A 253 7.93 -12.04 -2.22
N ALA A 254 7.22 -12.94 -1.55
CA ALA A 254 5.90 -12.69 -0.98
C ALA A 254 5.80 -11.43 -0.11
N GLY A 255 4.63 -10.80 -0.11
CA GLY A 255 4.38 -9.53 0.55
C GLY A 255 4.91 -8.29 -0.18
N THR A 256 5.65 -8.45 -1.30
CA THR A 256 6.19 -7.30 -2.06
C THR A 256 5.09 -6.52 -2.78
N ASP A 257 4.15 -7.23 -3.42
CA ASP A 257 3.06 -6.58 -4.14
C ASP A 257 2.06 -5.95 -3.15
N GLU A 258 1.84 -6.61 -2.02
CA GLU A 258 1.05 -6.11 -0.89
C GLU A 258 1.69 -4.87 -0.27
N TYR A 259 3.01 -4.87 -0.09
CA TYR A 259 3.75 -3.69 0.36
C TYR A 259 3.53 -2.50 -0.57
N ALA A 260 3.61 -2.72 -1.89
CA ALA A 260 3.38 -1.67 -2.88
C ALA A 260 1.92 -1.17 -2.85
N ALA A 261 0.95 -2.09 -2.77
CA ALA A 261 -0.47 -1.78 -2.67
C ALA A 261 -0.81 -0.93 -1.43
N VAL A 262 -0.35 -1.35 -0.25
CA VAL A 262 -0.56 -0.60 1.00
C VAL A 262 0.15 0.75 0.96
N SER A 263 1.37 0.80 0.41
CA SER A 263 2.13 2.05 0.26
C SER A 263 1.41 3.06 -0.64
N GLN A 264 0.81 2.59 -1.73
CA GLN A 264 0.00 3.45 -2.62
C GLN A 264 -1.25 3.94 -1.91
N LEU A 265 -2.01 3.04 -1.27
CA LEU A 265 -3.23 3.41 -0.52
C LEU A 265 -2.93 4.44 0.57
N LYS A 266 -1.85 4.25 1.34
CA LYS A 266 -1.34 5.23 2.31
C LYS A 266 -1.11 6.58 1.66
N THR A 267 -0.36 6.60 0.55
CA THR A 267 -0.01 7.85 -0.16
C THR A 267 -1.27 8.60 -0.60
N ASP A 268 -2.25 7.89 -1.15
CA ASP A 268 -3.50 8.48 -1.61
C ASP A 268 -4.32 9.06 -0.44
N LEU A 269 -4.45 8.31 0.66
CA LEU A 269 -5.17 8.78 1.85
C LEU A 269 -4.49 10.00 2.49
N LEU A 270 -3.15 10.00 2.61
CA LEU A 270 -2.40 11.15 3.11
C LEU A 270 -2.56 12.38 2.19
N ALA A 271 -2.60 12.17 0.87
CA ALA A 271 -2.85 13.25 -0.08
C ALA A 271 -4.25 13.87 0.13
N HIS A 272 -5.27 13.06 0.42
CA HIS A 272 -6.59 13.58 0.77
C HIS A 272 -6.61 14.34 2.11
N GLY A 273 -5.84 13.90 3.11
CA GLY A 273 -5.62 14.68 4.33
C GLY A 273 -4.98 16.05 4.06
N ALA A 274 -3.99 16.10 3.16
CA ALA A 274 -3.33 17.35 2.77
C ALA A 274 -4.26 18.30 2.00
N VAL A 275 -5.22 17.77 1.22
CA VAL A 275 -6.27 18.60 0.59
C VAL A 275 -7.15 19.27 1.65
N LEU A 276 -7.60 18.51 2.66
CA LEU A 276 -8.39 19.04 3.77
C LEU A 276 -7.61 20.11 4.57
N GLU A 277 -6.31 19.88 4.80
CA GLU A 277 -5.42 20.86 5.43
C GLU A 277 -5.36 22.17 4.61
N ALA A 278 -5.18 22.07 3.29
CA ALA A 278 -5.12 23.24 2.40
C ALA A 278 -6.43 24.03 2.35
N GLU A 279 -7.56 23.38 2.61
CA GLU A 279 -8.88 24.00 2.74
C GLU A 279 -9.14 24.62 4.13
N GLY A 280 -8.24 24.40 5.09
CA GLY A 280 -8.38 24.85 6.47
C GLY A 280 -9.21 23.92 7.35
N ASN A 281 -9.56 22.72 6.85
CA ASN A 281 -10.29 21.69 7.58
C ASN A 281 -9.33 20.84 8.41
N TYR A 282 -8.64 21.47 9.36
CA TYR A 282 -7.54 20.84 10.11
C TYR A 282 -7.97 19.66 10.99
N GLU A 283 -9.19 19.68 11.53
CA GLU A 283 -9.72 18.58 12.34
C GLU A 283 -9.94 17.32 11.50
N ASP A 284 -10.52 17.48 10.30
CA ASP A 284 -10.73 16.37 9.36
C ASP A 284 -9.40 15.86 8.79
N ALA A 285 -8.46 16.76 8.47
CA ALA A 285 -7.10 16.39 8.06
C ALA A 285 -6.41 15.53 9.14
N LEU A 286 -6.47 15.97 10.41
CA LEU A 286 -5.95 15.19 11.53
C LEU A 286 -6.65 13.84 11.67
N SER A 287 -7.97 13.77 11.44
CA SER A 287 -8.72 12.51 11.46
C SER A 287 -8.24 11.54 10.39
N VAL A 288 -7.97 12.02 9.18
CA VAL A 288 -7.38 11.22 8.10
C VAL A 288 -6.00 10.72 8.49
N TYR A 289 -5.10 11.57 8.98
CA TYR A 289 -3.74 11.17 9.36
C TYR A 289 -3.74 10.14 10.50
N LYS A 290 -4.58 10.32 11.52
CA LYS A 290 -4.78 9.32 12.58
C LYS A 290 -5.26 7.99 12.03
N SER A 291 -6.22 8.03 11.09
CA SER A 291 -6.78 6.84 10.46
C SER A 291 -5.76 6.10 9.59
N VAL A 292 -4.85 6.82 8.93
CA VAL A 292 -3.72 6.20 8.21
C VAL A 292 -2.74 5.55 9.18
N GLY A 293 -2.42 6.19 10.30
CA GLY A 293 -1.60 5.56 11.35
C GLY A 293 -2.25 4.27 11.90
N GLU A 294 -3.56 4.29 12.11
CA GLU A 294 -4.34 3.12 12.50
C GLU A 294 -4.31 2.02 11.42
N MET A 295 -4.47 2.38 10.15
CA MET A 295 -4.37 1.45 9.02
C MET A 295 -3.02 0.73 9.06
N GLY A 296 -1.93 1.47 9.26
CA GLY A 296 -0.59 0.88 9.36
C GLY A 296 -0.48 -0.13 10.50
N ARG A 297 -1.05 0.18 11.66
CA ARG A 297 -1.10 -0.76 12.81
C ARG A 297 -1.91 -2.01 12.50
N GLN A 298 -3.06 -1.86 11.85
CA GLN A 298 -3.95 -2.95 11.49
C GLN A 298 -3.33 -3.84 10.41
N VAL A 299 -2.64 -3.26 9.43
CA VAL A 299 -1.87 -4.01 8.42
C VAL A 299 -0.75 -4.80 9.10
N SER A 300 0.05 -4.20 9.99
CA SER A 300 1.09 -4.94 10.73
C SER A 300 0.51 -6.10 11.56
N ARG A 301 -0.70 -5.95 12.13
CA ARG A 301 -1.38 -7.02 12.88
C ARG A 301 -1.94 -8.14 11.99
N GLY A 302 -2.37 -7.80 10.77
CA GLY A 302 -2.90 -8.74 9.80
C GLY A 302 -1.86 -9.34 8.85
N ALA A 303 -0.62 -8.87 8.93
CA ALA A 303 0.46 -9.26 8.05
C ALA A 303 0.78 -10.76 8.16
N ALA A 304 0.79 -11.44 7.02
CA ALA A 304 1.31 -12.80 6.93
C ALA A 304 2.81 -12.81 6.64
N TYR A 305 3.30 -11.78 5.95
CA TYR A 305 4.71 -11.65 5.55
C TYR A 305 5.38 -10.43 6.17
N THR A 306 6.68 -10.54 6.37
CA THR A 306 7.53 -9.48 6.93
C THR A 306 7.50 -8.22 6.05
N ASN A 307 7.33 -8.36 4.73
CA ASN A 307 7.15 -7.23 3.82
C ASN A 307 5.82 -6.48 4.04
N GLU A 308 4.71 -7.17 4.30
CA GLU A 308 3.44 -6.51 4.66
C GLU A 308 3.56 -5.79 5.99
N TYR A 309 4.25 -6.40 6.96
CA TYR A 309 4.49 -5.80 8.26
C TYR A 309 5.28 -4.49 8.12
N LEU A 310 6.31 -4.47 7.27
CA LEU A 310 7.08 -3.28 6.94
C LEU A 310 6.19 -2.18 6.32
N ALA A 311 5.26 -2.55 5.43
CA ALA A 311 4.32 -1.60 4.84
C ALA A 311 3.46 -0.91 5.92
N GLY A 312 3.03 -1.67 6.92
CA GLY A 312 2.31 -1.15 8.07
C GLY A 312 3.16 -0.22 8.96
N LEU A 313 4.46 -0.50 9.12
CA LEU A 313 5.38 0.38 9.87
C LEU A 313 5.66 1.69 9.13
N ASP A 314 5.93 1.63 7.83
CA ASP A 314 6.14 2.83 7.01
C ASP A 314 4.87 3.68 6.95
N THR A 315 3.69 3.04 6.92
CA THR A 315 2.40 3.73 7.00
C THR A 315 2.22 4.47 8.33
N GLN A 316 2.61 3.86 9.45
CA GLN A 316 2.58 4.51 10.76
C GLN A 316 3.55 5.69 10.83
N MET A 317 4.76 5.54 10.30
CA MET A 317 5.77 6.62 10.30
C MET A 317 5.28 7.83 9.51
N ASP A 318 4.84 7.64 8.26
CA ASP A 318 4.39 8.74 7.41
C ASP A 318 3.16 9.46 8.00
N ALA A 319 2.28 8.73 8.68
CA ALA A 319 1.15 9.32 9.41
C ALA A 319 1.62 10.18 10.59
N VAL A 320 2.62 9.71 11.36
CA VAL A 320 3.23 10.50 12.45
C VAL A 320 3.90 11.75 11.91
N GLU A 321 4.62 11.66 10.80
CA GLU A 321 5.22 12.81 10.12
C GLU A 321 4.17 13.83 9.66
N ALA A 322 3.07 13.37 9.06
CA ALA A 322 1.96 14.25 8.65
C ALA A 322 1.29 14.93 9.85
N MET A 323 1.05 14.20 10.95
CA MET A 323 0.50 14.78 12.18
C MET A 323 1.46 15.80 12.82
N ASN A 324 2.77 15.53 12.82
CA ASN A 324 3.78 16.46 13.30
C ASN A 324 3.78 17.76 12.47
N ALA A 325 3.76 17.65 11.14
CA ALA A 325 3.71 18.82 10.25
C ALA A 325 2.46 19.67 10.51
N LEU A 326 1.30 19.03 10.72
CA LEU A 326 0.07 19.74 11.07
C LEU A 326 0.15 20.43 12.44
N ALA A 327 0.78 19.80 13.43
CA ALA A 327 0.94 20.37 14.77
C ALA A 327 1.88 21.59 14.80
N GLU A 328 2.82 21.69 13.86
CA GLU A 328 3.66 22.88 13.68
C GLU A 328 2.89 24.05 13.07
N LEU A 329 1.87 23.76 12.26
CA LEU A 329 1.05 24.78 11.59
C LEU A 329 -0.04 25.35 12.52
N VAL A 330 -0.71 24.50 13.29
CA VAL A 330 -1.88 24.88 14.08
C VAL A 330 -1.97 24.12 15.40
N GLU A 331 -2.35 24.83 16.47
CA GLU A 331 -2.59 24.22 17.77
C GLU A 331 -3.94 23.47 17.77
N ILE A 332 -3.87 22.14 17.68
CA ILE A 332 -5.04 21.25 17.82
C ILE A 332 -4.98 20.55 19.18
N PRO A 333 -6.01 20.66 20.04
CA PRO A 333 -6.03 20.03 21.36
C PRO A 333 -5.74 18.53 21.30
N GLY A 334 -4.78 18.06 22.10
CA GLY A 334 -4.43 16.64 22.18
C GLY A 334 -3.64 16.07 21.00
N CYS A 335 -3.28 16.89 19.99
CA CYS A 335 -2.50 16.43 18.84
C CYS A 335 -1.14 15.88 19.24
N LEU A 336 -0.37 16.63 20.05
CA LEU A 336 0.95 16.19 20.55
C LEU A 336 0.89 14.89 21.36
N GLN A 337 -0.16 14.70 22.16
CA GLN A 337 -0.38 13.44 22.88
C GLN A 337 -0.63 12.29 21.90
N THR A 338 -1.45 12.52 20.87
CA THR A 338 -1.74 11.50 19.85
C THR A 338 -0.48 11.10 19.09
N ILE A 339 0.37 12.07 18.73
CA ILE A 339 1.66 11.83 18.08
C ILE A 339 2.55 10.95 18.95
N GLN A 340 2.64 11.25 20.25
CA GLN A 340 3.44 10.48 21.18
C GLN A 340 2.95 9.03 21.31
N GLU A 341 1.63 8.84 21.44
CA GLU A 341 1.02 7.49 21.51
C GLU A 341 1.26 6.69 20.22
N ALA A 342 1.13 7.33 19.05
CA ALA A 342 1.39 6.70 17.76
C ALA A 342 2.87 6.29 17.62
N TYR A 343 3.79 7.14 18.05
CA TYR A 343 5.21 6.86 18.05
C TYR A 343 5.59 5.67 18.95
N ASP A 344 5.04 5.62 20.17
CA ASP A 344 5.30 4.52 21.11
C ASP A 344 4.80 3.17 20.57
N ILE A 345 3.68 3.17 19.84
CA ILE A 345 3.17 1.97 19.15
C ILE A 345 4.10 1.56 18.00
N PHE A 346 4.53 2.53 17.18
CA PHE A 346 5.45 2.28 16.07
C PHE A 346 6.76 1.62 16.54
N VAL A 347 7.37 2.14 17.62
CA VAL A 347 8.63 1.58 18.16
C VAL A 347 8.46 0.13 18.63
N GLN A 348 7.31 -0.22 19.23
CA GLN A 348 7.02 -1.60 19.62
C GLN A 348 6.89 -2.51 18.39
N GLY A 349 6.25 -2.04 17.32
CA GLY A 349 6.14 -2.79 16.08
C GLY A 349 7.50 -3.00 15.41
N LEU A 350 8.37 -2.00 15.44
CA LEU A 350 9.71 -2.08 14.89
C LEU A 350 10.56 -3.17 15.54
N ASP A 351 10.42 -3.38 16.85
CA ASP A 351 11.13 -4.45 17.56
C ASP A 351 10.73 -5.85 17.07
N LEU A 352 9.43 -6.09 16.90
CA LEU A 352 8.92 -7.36 16.35
C LEU A 352 9.37 -7.56 14.90
N PHE A 353 9.34 -6.49 14.10
CA PHE A 353 9.80 -6.56 12.71
C PHE A 353 11.29 -6.95 12.60
N LEU A 354 12.15 -6.37 13.44
CA LEU A 354 13.57 -6.70 13.46
C LEU A 354 13.80 -8.15 13.93
N GLU A 355 13.00 -8.64 14.87
CA GLU A 355 13.00 -10.05 15.29
C GLU A 355 12.63 -10.98 14.13
N TYR A 356 11.50 -10.77 13.45
CA TYR A 356 11.10 -11.59 12.30
C TYR A 356 12.12 -11.55 11.16
N SER A 357 12.67 -10.37 10.88
CA SER A 357 13.71 -10.22 9.85
C SER A 357 14.97 -11.04 10.19
N SER A 358 15.36 -11.07 11.46
CA SER A 358 16.49 -11.88 11.94
C SER A 358 16.19 -13.38 11.81
N LEU A 359 15.02 -13.82 12.27
CA LEU A 359 14.60 -15.22 12.18
C LEU A 359 14.51 -15.69 10.73
N LEU A 360 13.97 -14.85 9.83
CA LEU A 360 13.94 -15.12 8.39
C LEU A 360 15.36 -15.24 7.81
N ALA A 361 16.29 -14.41 8.27
CA ALA A 361 17.70 -14.51 7.86
C ALA A 361 18.30 -15.87 8.27
N ASP A 362 17.93 -16.41 9.43
CA ASP A 362 18.39 -17.72 9.89
C ASP A 362 17.77 -18.87 9.07
N VAL A 363 16.51 -18.76 8.63
CA VAL A 363 15.93 -19.70 7.66
C VAL A 363 16.76 -19.75 6.38
N THR A 364 17.26 -18.62 5.89
CA THR A 364 18.11 -18.61 4.68
C THR A 364 19.47 -19.32 4.88
N ARG A 365 19.86 -19.64 6.11
CA ARG A 365 21.16 -20.26 6.45
C ARG A 365 21.07 -21.77 6.66
N ILE A 366 19.89 -22.38 6.56
CA ILE A 366 19.73 -23.82 6.65
C ILE A 366 20.45 -24.49 5.47
N GLU A 367 21.34 -25.44 5.75
CA GLU A 367 22.12 -26.18 4.74
C GLU A 367 21.40 -27.45 4.25
N ASP A 368 20.45 -27.96 5.03
CA ASP A 368 19.68 -29.16 4.68
C ASP A 368 18.57 -28.81 3.66
N HIS A 369 18.63 -29.43 2.48
CA HIS A 369 17.67 -29.19 1.40
C HIS A 369 16.25 -29.65 1.71
N GLU A 370 16.07 -30.71 2.50
CA GLU A 370 14.74 -31.18 2.92
C GLU A 370 14.15 -30.19 3.92
N ALA A 371 14.95 -29.73 4.89
CA ALA A 371 14.53 -28.72 5.84
C ALA A 371 14.21 -27.37 5.18
N ILE A 372 14.98 -26.93 4.18
CA ILE A 372 14.66 -25.75 3.37
C ILE A 372 13.33 -25.92 2.63
N ARG A 373 13.09 -27.09 2.02
CA ARG A 373 11.84 -27.35 1.30
C ARG A 373 10.64 -27.29 2.24
N ASP A 374 10.76 -27.88 3.43
CA ASP A 374 9.71 -27.85 4.44
C ASP A 374 9.46 -26.42 4.94
N ALA A 375 10.52 -25.63 5.12
CA ALA A 375 10.42 -24.23 5.49
C ALA A 375 9.69 -23.40 4.43
N VAL A 376 10.10 -23.52 3.17
CA VAL A 376 9.45 -22.85 2.02
C VAL A 376 7.99 -23.26 1.92
N GLY A 377 7.67 -24.54 2.10
CA GLY A 377 6.30 -25.05 2.13
C GLY A 377 5.47 -24.42 3.25
N GLY A 378 6.02 -24.33 4.46
CA GLY A 378 5.37 -23.68 5.60
C GLY A 378 5.12 -22.18 5.38
N ILE A 379 6.12 -21.47 4.84
CA ILE A 379 6.01 -20.06 4.48
C ILE A 379 4.90 -19.84 3.44
N LEU A 380 4.83 -20.63 2.37
CA LEU A 380 3.78 -20.49 1.35
C LEU A 380 2.38 -20.84 1.86
N GLN A 381 2.26 -21.66 2.89
CA GLN A 381 0.96 -22.05 3.46
C GLN A 381 0.45 -21.07 4.51
N THR A 382 1.34 -20.42 5.25
CA THR A 382 0.96 -19.67 6.46
C THR A 382 1.50 -18.23 6.50
N GLY A 383 2.42 -17.88 5.61
CA GLY A 383 3.22 -16.66 5.69
C GLY A 383 4.52 -16.87 6.47
N ASP A 384 5.51 -15.99 6.27
CA ASP A 384 6.77 -16.08 7.00
C ASP A 384 6.61 -15.78 8.50
N ILE A 385 5.74 -14.83 8.89
CA ILE A 385 5.56 -14.46 10.30
C ILE A 385 4.98 -15.63 11.10
N ALA A 386 3.86 -16.19 10.63
CA ALA A 386 3.22 -17.30 11.32
C ALA A 386 4.08 -18.56 11.30
N TYR A 387 4.82 -18.81 10.20
CA TYR A 387 5.79 -19.89 10.16
C TYR A 387 6.85 -19.68 11.25
N LEU A 388 7.54 -18.53 11.27
CA LEU A 388 8.62 -18.22 12.20
C LEU A 388 8.19 -18.27 13.68
N GLN A 389 6.97 -17.86 14.00
CA GLN A 389 6.40 -17.98 15.35
C GLN A 389 6.26 -19.43 15.83
N ASN A 390 6.19 -20.40 14.92
CA ASN A 390 5.93 -21.81 15.20
C ASN A 390 7.15 -22.72 15.08
N ILE A 391 8.34 -22.23 14.68
CA ILE A 391 9.55 -23.07 14.50
C ILE A 391 10.34 -23.26 15.81
N ASP A 392 9.76 -22.85 16.94
CA ASP A 392 10.31 -22.99 18.29
C ASP A 392 11.63 -22.24 18.60
N MET A 393 11.52 -21.44 19.66
CA MET A 393 12.55 -21.16 20.66
C MET A 393 13.02 -22.44 21.37
#